data_AF-A0A3P7IXY4-F1
#
_entry.id   AF-A0A3P7IXY4-F1
#
_cell.length_a   1.000
_cell.length_b   1.000
_cell.length_c   1.000
_cell.angle_alpha   90.00
_cell.angle_beta   90.00
_cell.angle_gamma   90.00
#
_symmetry.space_group_name_H-M   'P 1'
#
loop_
_entity.id
_entity.type
_entity.pdbx_description
1 polymer ?
#
loop_
_entity_poly.entity_id
_entity_poly.type
_entity_poly.pdbx_seq_one_letter_code
_entity_poly.pdbx_strand_id
1 'polypeptide(L)'
;MLRTRNLERISKATKDLLERRRALRLPTGTHLERLVANTSCRTALQEDLRKCRQSKLLEAAQGRRSLKKYRRDLNYRVPLAALLNEGGTRTSS
;
A
#
# COMPACT_ATOMS: atom_id res chain seq x y z
N MET A 1 0.32 8.79 19.06
CA MET A 1 -0.36 7.57 18.57
C MET A 1 -0.42 7.51 17.03
N LEU A 2 0.71 7.19 16.37
CA LEU A 2 0.82 7.22 14.89
C LEU A 2 1.05 5.84 14.23
N ARG A 3 1.19 4.77 15.03
CA ARG A 3 1.57 3.43 14.55
C ARG A 3 0.42 2.60 14.00
N THR A 4 -0.83 2.83 14.43
CA THR A 4 -1.99 2.00 14.03
C THR A 4 -2.57 2.36 12.66
N ARG A 5 -2.58 3.65 12.27
CA ARG A 5 -3.22 4.12 11.02
C ARG A 5 -2.58 3.61 9.72
N ASN A 6 -1.33 3.14 9.78
CA ASN A 6 -0.64 2.58 8.61
C ASN A 6 -0.90 1.08 8.42
N LEU A 7 -1.34 0.36 9.46
CA LEU A 7 -1.65 -1.07 9.38
C LEU A 7 -2.95 -1.34 8.60
N GLU A 8 -3.88 -0.38 8.59
CA GLU A 8 -5.19 -0.44 7.91
C GLU A 8 -5.17 0.00 6.44
N ARG A 9 -4.07 0.54 5.92
CA ARG A 9 -4.02 1.05 4.53
C ARG A 9 -4.00 -0.05 3.48
N ILE A 10 -3.58 -1.25 3.86
CA ILE A 10 -3.36 -2.39 2.99
C ILE A 10 -3.91 -3.63 3.68
N SER A 11 -4.67 -4.44 2.95
CA SER A 11 -5.24 -5.69 3.45
C SER A 11 -4.15 -6.72 3.78
N LYS A 12 -4.49 -7.72 4.59
CA LYS A 12 -3.59 -8.85 4.89
C LYS A 12 -3.17 -9.57 3.61
N ALA A 13 -4.13 -9.82 2.70
CA ALA A 13 -3.87 -10.49 1.43
C ALA A 13 -2.80 -9.77 0.59
N THR A 14 -2.86 -8.44 0.50
CA THR A 14 -1.85 -7.67 -0.23
C THR A 14 -0.49 -7.68 0.46
N LYS A 15 -0.43 -7.77 1.80
CA LYS A 15 0.83 -7.97 2.52
C LYS A 15 1.43 -9.34 2.20
N ASP A 16 0.61 -10.39 2.16
CA ASP A 16 1.06 -11.74 1.80
C ASP A 16 1.60 -11.80 0.36
N LEU A 17 0.97 -11.09 -0.58
CA LEU A 17 1.49 -10.94 -1.95
C LEU A 17 2.85 -10.25 -1.99
N LEU A 18 3.05 -9.21 -1.18
CA LEU A 18 4.34 -8.51 -1.10
C LEU A 18 5.45 -9.41 -0.54
N GLU A 19 5.14 -10.27 0.43
CA GLU A 19 6.09 -11.26 0.95
C GLU A 19 6.42 -12.34 -0.09
N ARG A 20 5.42 -12.86 -0.82
CA ARG A 20 5.66 -13.77 -1.95
C ARG A 20 6.57 -13.15 -3.01
N ARG A 21 6.37 -11.88 -3.34
CA ARG A 21 7.23 -11.13 -4.26
C ARG A 21 8.66 -10.98 -3.73
N ARG A 22 8.84 -10.77 -2.41
CA ARG A 22 10.18 -10.69 -1.78
C ARG A 22 10.90 -12.03 -1.88
N ALA A 23 10.22 -13.14 -1.64
CA ALA A 23 10.78 -14.48 -1.80
C ALA A 23 11.26 -14.74 -3.23
N LEU A 24 10.54 -14.25 -4.24
CA LEU A 24 10.90 -14.37 -5.67
C LEU A 24 12.00 -13.40 -6.13
N ARG A 25 12.45 -12.48 -5.28
CA ARG A 25 13.51 -11.52 -5.59
C ARG A 25 14.91 -12.14 -5.45
N LEU A 26 15.01 -13.24 -4.71
CA LEU A 26 16.19 -14.11 -4.63
C LEU A 26 16.32 -14.94 -5.93
N PRO A 27 17.50 -15.52 -6.26
CA PRO A 27 17.76 -16.14 -7.57
C PRO A 27 16.86 -17.36 -7.91
N THR A 28 15.95 -17.73 -7.01
CA THR A 28 15.08 -18.90 -7.08
C THR A 28 13.91 -18.76 -8.08
N GLY A 29 13.44 -17.55 -8.37
CA GLY A 29 12.25 -17.36 -9.21
C GLY A 29 12.54 -17.21 -10.70
N THR A 30 11.75 -17.86 -11.55
CA THR A 30 11.77 -17.63 -13.01
C THR A 30 11.34 -16.20 -13.35
N HIS A 31 11.70 -15.73 -14.55
CA HIS A 31 11.31 -14.39 -15.00
C HIS A 31 9.78 -14.20 -15.05
N LEU A 32 9.05 -15.24 -15.48
CA LEU A 32 7.59 -15.22 -15.56
C LEU A 32 6.95 -15.12 -14.16
N GLU A 33 7.41 -15.89 -13.19
CA GLU A 33 6.90 -15.82 -11.81
C GLU A 33 7.12 -14.43 -11.20
N ARG A 34 8.27 -13.82 -11.46
CA ARG A 34 8.55 -12.45 -11.02
C ARG A 34 7.61 -11.43 -11.67
N LEU A 35 7.31 -11.58 -12.96
CA LEU A 35 6.35 -10.71 -13.65
C LEU A 35 4.95 -10.85 -13.07
N VAL A 36 4.46 -12.09 -12.91
CA VAL A 36 3.13 -12.38 -12.34
C VAL A 36 3.03 -11.85 -10.91
N ALA A 37 4.03 -12.08 -10.06
CA ALA A 37 4.01 -11.57 -8.70
C ALA A 37 4.00 -10.03 -8.66
N ASN A 38 4.75 -9.37 -9.54
CA ASN A 38 4.77 -7.92 -9.63
C ASN A 38 3.43 -7.35 -10.10
N THR A 39 2.81 -7.92 -11.13
CA THR A 39 1.51 -7.44 -11.62
C THR A 39 0.42 -7.62 -10.56
N SER A 40 0.36 -8.80 -9.92
CA SER A 40 -0.59 -9.05 -8.83
C SER A 40 -0.39 -8.13 -7.63
N CYS A 41 0.87 -7.83 -7.25
CA CYS A 41 1.14 -6.88 -6.18
C CYS A 41 0.68 -5.46 -6.54
N ARG A 42 0.94 -5.01 -7.77
CA ARG A 42 0.56 -3.65 -8.22
C ARG A 42 -0.95 -3.47 -8.23
N THR A 43 -1.69 -4.45 -8.77
CA THR A 43 -3.17 -4.38 -8.82
C THR A 43 -3.78 -4.38 -7.44
N ALA A 44 -3.37 -5.32 -6.57
CA ALA A 44 -3.88 -5.42 -5.21
C ALA A 44 -3.59 -4.15 -4.37
N LEU A 45 -2.37 -3.59 -4.48
CA LEU A 45 -2.03 -2.33 -3.84
C LEU A 45 -2.88 -1.17 -4.33
N GLN A 46 -3.12 -1.08 -5.64
CA GLN A 46 -3.92 -0.01 -6.22
C GLN A 46 -5.36 -0.06 -5.71
N GLU A 47 -5.95 -1.25 -5.62
CA GLU A 47 -7.30 -1.45 -5.10
C GLU A 47 -7.40 -1.10 -3.61
N ASP A 48 -6.49 -1.60 -2.78
CA ASP A 48 -6.50 -1.30 -1.34
C ASP A 48 -6.32 0.20 -1.07
N LEU A 49 -5.43 0.85 -1.82
CA LEU A 49 -5.25 2.30 -1.72
C LEU A 49 -6.48 3.07 -2.19
N ARG A 50 -7.17 2.58 -3.24
CA ARG A 50 -8.43 3.17 -3.69
C ARG A 50 -9.51 3.04 -2.61
N LYS A 51 -9.69 1.86 -2.03
CA LYS A 51 -10.65 1.60 -0.94
C LYS A 51 -10.35 2.47 0.27
N CYS A 52 -9.10 2.52 0.72
CA CYS A 52 -8.67 3.36 1.84
C CYS A 52 -8.97 4.85 1.59
N ARG A 53 -8.76 5.34 0.36
CA ARG A 53 -9.12 6.73 -0.04
C ARG A 53 -10.63 6.96 0.00
N GLN A 54 -11.43 5.99 -0.43
CA GLN A 54 -12.89 6.11 -0.39
C GLN A 54 -13.41 6.12 1.04
N SER A 55 -12.93 5.21 1.90
CA SER A 55 -13.33 5.15 3.31
C SER A 55 -13.01 6.45 4.05
N LYS A 56 -11.80 7.00 3.87
CA LYS A 56 -11.43 8.27 4.52
C LYS A 56 -12.21 9.48 4.00
N LEU A 57 -12.58 9.47 2.72
CA LEU A 57 -13.44 10.51 2.15
C LEU A 57 -14.84 10.44 2.76
N LEU A 58 -15.38 9.22 2.91
CA LEU A 58 -16.67 8.98 3.55
C LEU A 58 -16.66 9.44 5.02
N GLU A 59 -15.63 9.08 5.79
CA GLU A 59 -15.46 9.56 7.18
C GLU A 59 -15.38 11.10 7.26
N ALA A 60 -14.67 11.74 6.32
CA ALA A 60 -14.58 13.20 6.29
C ALA A 60 -15.93 13.85 6.00
N ALA A 61 -16.70 13.28 5.07
CA ALA A 61 -18.05 13.75 4.74
C ALA A 61 -19.00 13.58 5.93
N GLN A 62 -19.01 12.40 6.57
CA GLN A 62 -19.83 12.12 7.76
C GLN A 62 -19.47 13.05 8.92
N GLY A 63 -18.17 13.28 9.15
CA GLY A 63 -17.70 14.21 10.19
C GLY A 63 -17.87 15.69 9.86
N ARG A 64 -18.55 16.04 8.75
CA ARG A 64 -18.69 17.42 8.23
C ARG A 64 -17.34 18.17 8.14
N ARG A 65 -16.26 17.42 7.89
CA ARG A 65 -14.90 17.97 7.83
C ARG A 65 -14.65 18.57 6.44
N SER A 66 -13.79 19.58 6.39
CA SER A 66 -13.41 20.20 5.11
C SER A 66 -12.72 19.22 4.17
N LEU A 67 -13.30 19.00 2.99
CA LEU A 67 -12.70 18.18 1.93
C LEU A 67 -11.35 18.73 1.45
N LYS A 68 -11.12 20.05 1.55
CA LYS A 68 -9.84 20.68 1.23
C LYS A 68 -8.74 20.22 2.18
N LYS A 69 -9.02 20.11 3.49
CA LYS A 69 -8.08 19.52 4.46
C LYS A 69 -7.82 18.05 4.16
N TYR A 70 -8.87 17.26 3.88
CA TYR A 70 -8.72 15.85 3.51
C TYR A 70 -7.78 15.65 2.31
N ARG A 71 -7.95 16.40 1.23
CA ARG A 71 -7.08 16.33 0.04
C ARG A 71 -5.61 16.65 0.38
N ARG A 72 -5.37 17.62 1.27
CA ARG A 72 -4.03 17.98 1.73
C ARG A 72 -3.41 16.84 2.54
N ASP A 73 -4.16 16.27 3.49
CA ASP A 73 -3.73 15.15 4.33
C ASP A 73 -3.46 13.89 3.50
N LEU A 74 -4.25 13.66 2.44
CA LEU A 74 -4.05 12.55 1.51
C LEU A 74 -2.76 12.70 0.67
N ASN A 75 -2.37 13.93 0.35
CA ASN A 75 -1.16 14.23 -0.44
C ASN A 75 0.14 14.07 0.33
N TYR A 76 0.12 14.00 1.67
CA TYR A 76 1.28 13.54 2.43
C TYR A 76 1.47 12.04 2.17
N ARG A 77 2.22 11.73 1.10
CA ARG A 77 2.65 10.40 0.67
C ARG A 77 3.58 9.77 1.74
N VAL A 78 3.06 9.48 2.92
CA VAL A 78 3.75 8.63 3.90
C VAL A 78 4.02 7.28 3.20
N PRO A 79 5.29 6.86 3.07
CA PRO A 79 5.64 5.56 2.51
C PRO A 79 4.88 4.44 3.21
N LEU A 80 4.32 3.53 2.43
CA LEU A 80 3.75 2.31 2.99
C LEU A 80 4.92 1.50 3.54
N ALA A 81 4.92 1.22 4.84
CA ALA A 81 6.00 0.49 5.50
C ALA A 81 6.27 -0.87 4.83
N ALA A 82 5.23 -1.53 4.31
CA ALA A 82 5.33 -2.77 3.56
C ALA A 82 6.14 -2.67 2.24
N LEU A 83 6.32 -1.46 1.71
CA LEU A 83 7.12 -1.18 0.50
C LEU A 83 8.56 -0.74 0.82
N LEU A 84 8.93 -0.65 2.09
CA LEU A 84 10.30 -0.36 2.50
C LEU A 84 11.08 -1.68 2.56
N ASN A 85 12.30 -1.67 2.01
CA ASN A 85 13.29 -2.71 2.31
C ASN A 85 13.84 -2.53 3.73
N GLU A 86 14.63 -3.49 4.21
CA GLU A 86 15.30 -3.41 5.51
C GLU A 86 16.17 -2.16 5.68
N GLY A 87 16.76 -1.66 4.60
CA GLY A 87 17.52 -0.39 4.59
C GLY A 87 16.66 0.89 4.52
N GLY A 88 15.34 0.81 4.69
CA GLY A 88 14.44 1.96 4.64
C GLY A 88 14.23 2.58 3.25
N THR A 89 14.87 2.03 2.21
CA THR A 89 14.69 2.48 0.82
C THR A 89 13.40 1.92 0.23
N ARG A 90 12.59 2.77 -0.42
CA ARG A 90 11.40 2.36 -1.18
C ARG A 90 11.83 1.44 -2.33
N THR A 91 11.31 0.21 -2.38
CA THR A 91 11.36 -0.55 -3.64
C THR A 91 10.44 0.13 -4.62
N SER A 92 10.99 0.60 -5.75
CA SER A 92 10.20 0.97 -6.91
C SER A 92 9.29 -0.20 -7.27
N SER A 93 7.99 0.08 -7.27
CA SER A 93 6.92 -0.87 -7.53
C SER A 93 6.91 -1.29 -8.97
#